data_AF-G2ECQ3-F1
#
_entry.id   AF-G2ECQ3-F1
#
_cell.length_a   1.000
_cell.length_b   1.000
_cell.length_c   1.000
_cell.angle_alpha   90.00
_cell.angle_beta   90.00
_cell.angle_gamma   90.00
#
_symmetry.space_group_name_H-M   'P 1'
#
loop_
_entity.id
_entity.type
_entity.pdbx_description
1 polymer ?
#
loop_
_entity_poly.entity_id
_entity_poly.type
_entity_poly.pdbx_seq_one_letter_code
_entity_poly.pdbx_strand_id
1 'polypeptide(L)'
;MYRVPAHRSIEIEAFLIETYGMGSLKWACCGWDSAGVYGDFGFPALTEIDRDLSGFITMFASGEIIDPITNDVRLELDRSKIDYFYIRIDLMII
;
A
#
# COMPACT_ATOMS: atom_id res chain seq x y z
N MET A 1 10.15 1.57 2.39
CA MET A 1 8.80 1.25 2.90
C MET A 1 8.44 2.28 3.96
N TYR A 2 7.28 2.92 3.82
CA TYR A 2 6.80 4.00 4.69
C TYR A 2 5.57 3.54 5.44
N ARG A 3 5.38 4.01 6.68
CA ARG A 3 4.19 3.74 7.49
C ARG A 3 3.26 4.93 7.49
N VAL A 4 1.97 4.67 7.35
CA VAL A 4 0.89 5.65 7.34
C VAL A 4 -0.09 5.27 8.45
N PRO A 5 -0.33 6.15 9.43
CA PRO A 5 -1.38 5.91 10.42
C PRO A 5 -2.73 5.70 9.74
N ALA A 6 -3.54 4.75 10.21
CA ALA A 6 -4.78 4.40 9.51
C ALA A 6 -5.77 5.56 9.37
N HIS A 7 -5.82 6.50 10.32
CA HIS A 7 -6.68 7.69 10.19
C HIS A 7 -6.33 8.58 8.98
N ARG A 8 -5.09 8.50 8.46
CA ARG A 8 -4.66 9.21 7.23
C ARG A 8 -4.75 8.35 5.98
N SER A 9 -5.03 7.07 6.13
CA SER A 9 -4.92 6.15 5.01
C SER A 9 -5.82 6.56 3.85
N ILE A 10 -7.03 7.11 4.08
CA ILE A 10 -7.97 7.52 3.02
C ILE A 10 -7.39 8.66 2.18
N GLU A 11 -6.89 9.70 2.85
CA GLU A 11 -6.25 10.85 2.21
C GLU A 11 -5.03 10.42 1.38
N ILE A 12 -4.19 9.56 1.95
CA ILE A 12 -2.97 9.10 1.28
C ILE A 12 -3.29 8.17 0.11
N GLU A 13 -4.25 7.26 0.26
CA GLU A 13 -4.71 6.43 -0.86
C GLU A 13 -5.21 7.29 -2.00
N ALA A 14 -6.07 8.29 -1.74
CA ALA A 14 -6.57 9.20 -2.76
C ALA A 14 -5.43 9.91 -3.50
N PHE A 15 -4.45 10.42 -2.75
CA PHE A 15 -3.25 11.03 -3.34
C PHE A 15 -2.47 10.05 -4.24
N LEU A 16 -2.29 8.80 -3.82
CA LEU A 16 -1.57 7.79 -4.60
C LEU A 16 -2.32 7.37 -5.87
N ILE A 17 -3.64 7.27 -5.80
CA ILE A 17 -4.49 7.00 -6.97
C ILE A 17 -4.37 8.17 -7.96
N GLU A 18 -4.58 9.40 -7.50
CA GLU A 18 -4.62 10.59 -8.36
C GLU A 18 -3.25 10.92 -8.97
N THR A 19 -2.17 10.75 -8.20
CA THR A 19 -0.82 11.18 -8.62
C THR A 19 -0.08 10.09 -9.39
N TYR A 20 -0.27 8.82 -9.01
CA TYR A 20 0.54 7.71 -9.52
C TYR A 20 -0.30 6.63 -10.21
N GLY A 21 -1.62 6.79 -10.31
CA GLY A 21 -2.48 5.81 -10.98
C GLY A 21 -2.62 4.48 -10.24
N MET A 22 -2.35 4.45 -8.93
CA MET A 22 -2.55 3.26 -8.10
C MET A 22 -4.03 2.84 -8.11
N GLY A 23 -4.32 1.54 -7.97
CA GLY A 23 -5.69 1.08 -7.74
C GLY A 23 -6.18 1.40 -6.32
N SER A 24 -7.50 1.51 -6.16
CA SER A 24 -8.11 1.59 -4.84
C SER A 24 -7.86 0.32 -4.02
N LEU A 25 -7.68 0.51 -2.72
CA LEU A 25 -7.50 -0.56 -1.76
C LEU A 25 -8.75 -1.44 -1.69
N LYS A 26 -8.53 -2.75 -1.73
CA LYS A 26 -9.57 -3.76 -1.52
C LYS A 26 -9.14 -4.70 -0.42
N TRP A 27 -10.13 -5.22 0.29
CA TRP A 27 -9.90 -6.32 1.21
C TRP A 27 -9.62 -7.61 0.42
N ALA A 28 -8.46 -8.22 0.66
CA ALA A 28 -8.01 -9.46 0.02
C ALA A 28 -7.38 -10.40 1.06
N CYS A 29 -7.85 -11.65 1.09
CA CYS A 29 -7.38 -12.76 1.94
C CYS A 29 -7.42 -12.48 3.47
N CYS A 30 -6.54 -11.61 3.97
CA CYS A 30 -6.37 -11.25 5.39
C CYS A 30 -6.01 -9.77 5.60
N GLY A 31 -6.12 -8.93 4.58
CA GLY A 31 -5.70 -7.53 4.67
C GLY A 31 -6.19 -6.67 3.53
N TRP A 32 -5.65 -5.47 3.44
CA TRP A 32 -5.95 -4.49 2.41
C TRP A 32 -4.77 -4.40 1.44
N ASP A 33 -5.03 -4.44 0.13
CA ASP A 33 -4.03 -4.22 -0.92
C ASP A 33 -4.61 -3.42 -2.10
N SER A 34 -3.77 -2.93 -3.01
CA SER A 34 -4.19 -2.16 -4.19
C SER A 34 -4.77 -3.01 -5.34
N ALA A 35 -5.27 -4.21 -5.04
CA ALA A 35 -5.92 -5.16 -5.95
C ALA A 35 -5.08 -5.49 -7.21
N GLY A 36 -3.76 -5.52 -7.07
CA GLY A 36 -2.83 -5.81 -8.17
C GLY A 36 -2.66 -4.66 -9.17
N VAL A 37 -3.28 -3.49 -8.94
CA VAL A 37 -3.05 -2.29 -9.73
C VAL A 37 -2.07 -1.40 -8.96
N TYR A 38 -0.84 -1.34 -9.46
CA TYR A 38 0.24 -0.61 -8.84
C TYR A 38 0.29 0.82 -9.40
N GLY A 39 0.66 1.78 -8.54
CA GLY A 39 1.01 3.09 -9.02
C GLY A 39 2.35 3.02 -9.74
N ASP A 40 2.52 3.83 -10.78
CA ASP A 40 3.77 3.95 -11.53
C ASP A 40 4.27 5.39 -11.45
N PHE A 41 5.59 5.55 -11.44
CA PHE A 41 6.22 6.83 -11.68
C PHE A 41 7.43 6.67 -12.60
N GLY A 42 7.44 7.46 -13.67
CA GLY A 42 8.64 7.67 -14.48
C GLY A 42 9.51 8.75 -13.84
N PHE A 43 10.66 8.38 -13.29
CA PHE A 43 11.71 9.35 -12.96
C PHE A 43 12.75 9.36 -14.08
N PRO A 44 12.99 10.49 -14.77
CA PRO A 44 14.00 10.57 -15.83
C PRO A 44 15.38 10.06 -15.38
N ALA A 45 15.75 10.35 -14.12
CA ALA A 45 16.99 9.88 -13.52
C ALA A 45 17.09 8.34 -13.41
N LEU A 46 15.96 7.62 -13.29
CA LEU A 46 15.95 6.17 -13.30
C LEU A 46 16.20 5.63 -14.72
N THR A 47 15.54 6.23 -15.72
CA THR A 47 15.71 5.85 -17.13
C THR A 47 17.07 6.21 -17.73
N GLU A 48 17.80 7.13 -17.09
CA GLU A 48 19.21 7.43 -17.41
C GLU A 48 20.17 6.34 -16.94
N ILE A 49 19.83 5.63 -15.85
CA ILE A 49 20.61 4.50 -15.34
C ILE A 49 20.32 3.26 -16.20
N ASP A 50 19.04 2.95 -16.40
CA ASP A 50 18.58 1.85 -17.24
C ASP A 50 17.19 2.18 -17.79
N ARG A 51 17.02 2.07 -19.11
CA ARG A 51 15.78 2.43 -19.80
C ARG A 51 14.61 1.53 -19.44
N ASP A 52 14.91 0.32 -18.97
CA ASP A 52 13.91 -0.69 -18.62
C ASP A 52 13.55 -0.62 -17.11
N LEU A 53 14.15 0.32 -16.36
CA LEU A 53 13.86 0.52 -14.95
C LEU A 53 12.59 1.36 -14.73
N SER A 54 11.65 0.83 -13.95
CA SER A 54 10.42 1.51 -13.53
C SER A 54 10.24 1.43 -12.01
N GLY A 55 9.56 2.44 -11.46
CA GLY A 55 9.22 2.54 -10.05
C GLY A 55 7.74 2.23 -9.81
N PHE A 56 7.48 1.20 -9.00
CA PHE A 56 6.13 0.79 -8.64
C PHE A 56 5.82 1.18 -7.20
N ILE A 57 4.62 1.73 -6.99
CA ILE A 57 4.09 2.09 -5.67
C ILE A 57 2.92 1.17 -5.33
N THR A 58 2.99 0.60 -4.14
CA THR A 58 1.90 -0.20 -3.57
C THR A 58 1.57 0.28 -2.17
N MET A 59 0.30 0.17 -1.80
CA MET A 59 -0.17 0.42 -0.44
C MET A 59 -0.89 -0.83 0.07
N PHE A 60 -0.61 -1.23 1.32
CA PHE A 60 -1.22 -2.40 1.92
C PHE A 60 -1.22 -2.37 3.45
N ALA A 61 -2.06 -3.19 4.08
CA ALA A 61 -2.02 -3.45 5.51
C ALA A 61 -2.49 -4.87 5.81
N SER A 62 -1.94 -5.50 6.85
CA SER A 62 -2.61 -6.66 7.44
C SER A 62 -3.85 -6.18 8.18
N GLY A 63 -4.96 -6.90 8.04
CA GLY A 63 -6.11 -6.72 8.92
C GLY A 63 -6.08 -7.64 10.13
N GLU A 64 -5.02 -8.43 10.31
CA GLU A 64 -4.84 -9.22 11.53
C GLU A 64 -4.58 -8.30 12.72
N ILE A 65 -5.43 -8.41 13.74
CA ILE A 65 -5.26 -7.74 15.03
C ILE A 65 -5.26 -8.80 16.13
N ILE A 66 -4.44 -8.56 17.15
CA ILE A 66 -4.33 -9.44 18.32
C ILE A 66 -5.35 -8.99 19.36
N ASP A 67 -6.20 -9.90 19.83
CA ASP A 67 -7.06 -9.65 20.98
C ASP A 67 -6.19 -9.52 22.24
N PRO A 68 -6.21 -8.39 22.96
CA PRO A 68 -5.32 -8.18 24.10
C PRO A 68 -5.69 -9.04 25.33
N ILE A 69 -6.89 -9.63 25.37
CA ILE A 69 -7.39 -10.46 26.47
C ILE A 69 -7.08 -11.93 26.20
N THR A 70 -7.38 -12.42 24.98
CA THR A 70 -7.22 -13.85 24.65
C THR A 70 -5.90 -14.17 23.94
N ASN A 71 -5.21 -13.14 23.42
CA ASN A 71 -4.02 -13.27 22.58
C ASN A 71 -4.26 -14.02 21.25
N ASP A 72 -5.53 -14.12 20.83
CA ASP A 72 -5.90 -14.71 19.54
C ASP A 72 -5.80 -13.68 18.40
N VAL A 73 -5.53 -14.17 17.19
CA VAL A 73 -5.55 -13.35 15.98
C VAL A 73 -6.97 -13.33 15.40
N ARG A 74 -7.49 -12.13 15.13
CA ARG A 74 -8.75 -11.92 14.40
C ARG A 74 -8.54 -10.97 13.23
N LEU A 75 -9.44 -11.05 12.25
CA LEU A 75 -9.44 -10.16 11.09
C LEU A 75 -10.32 -8.93 11.34
N GLU A 76 -9.75 -7.75 11.12
CA GLU A 76 -10.39 -6.45 11.19
C GLU A 76 -10.58 -5.87 9.79
N LEU A 77 -11.85 -5.84 9.37
CA LEU A 77 -12.26 -5.32 8.07
C LEU A 77 -12.54 -3.82 8.12
N ASP A 78 -12.61 -3.20 9.29
CA ASP A 78 -12.68 -1.76 9.41
C ASP A 78 -11.27 -1.16 9.34
N ARG A 79 -10.95 -0.62 8.17
CA ARG A 79 -9.72 0.12 7.90
C ARG A 79 -9.35 1.14 8.98
N SER A 80 -10.32 1.79 9.61
CA SER A 80 -10.05 2.81 10.63
C SER A 80 -9.52 2.24 11.95
N LYS A 81 -9.68 0.93 12.18
CA LYS A 81 -9.25 0.20 13.37
C LYS A 81 -7.93 -0.55 13.18
N ILE A 82 -7.36 -0.49 11.99
CA ILE A 82 -5.99 -0.95 11.72
C ILE A 82 -5.03 0.11 12.28
N ASP A 83 -3.87 -0.27 12.81
CA ASP A 83 -2.94 0.71 13.37
C ASP A 83 -2.27 1.56 12.28
N TYR A 84 -1.84 0.91 11.20
CA TYR A 84 -1.10 1.54 10.11
C TYR A 84 -1.22 0.76 8.81
N PHE A 85 -1.09 1.51 7.71
CA PHE A 85 -0.86 1.02 6.38
C PHE A 85 0.62 1.22 6.01
N TYR A 86 1.07 0.44 5.06
CA TYR A 86 2.40 0.55 4.50
C TYR A 86 2.33 1.00 3.06
N ILE A 87 3.24 1.90 2.70
CA ILE A 87 3.55 2.22 1.31
C ILE A 87 4.89 1.57 0.98
N ARG A 88 4.91 0.71 -0.02
CA ARG A 88 6.12 0.11 -0.55
C ARG A 88 6.39 0.70 -1.93
N ILE A 89 7.65 1.05 -2.14
CA ILE A 89 8.16 1.52 -3.42
C ILE A 89 9.19 0.48 -3.85
N ASP A 90 8.97 -0.13 -5.00
CA ASP A 90 9.86 -1.11 -5.61
C ASP A 90 10.40 -0.56 -6.92
N LEU A 91 11.68 -0.82 -7.18
CA LEU A 91 12.29 -0.59 -8.49
C LEU A 91 12.35 -1.94 -9.18
N MET A 92 11.81 -2.04 -10.39
CA MET A 92 11.85 -3.26 -11.19
C MET A 92 12.33 -2.95 -12.59
N ILE A 93 13.07 -3.90 -13.17
CA ILE A 93 13.41 -3.91 -14.58
C ILE A 93 12.28 -4.66 -15.30
N ILE A 94 11.67 -4.04 -16.31
CA ILE A 94 10.51 -4.58 -17.04
C ILE A 94 10.92 -5.13 -18.41
#